data_AF-L8TQM4-F1
#
_entry.id   AF-L8TQM4-F1
#
_cell.length_a   1.000
_cell.length_b   1.000
_cell.length_c   1.000
_cell.angle_alpha   90.00
_cell.angle_beta   90.00
_cell.angle_gamma   90.00
#
_symmetry.space_group_name_H-M   'P 1'
#
loop_
_entity.id
_entity.type
_entity.pdbx_description
1 polymer ?
#
loop_
_entity_poly.entity_id
_entity_poly.type
_entity_poly.pdbx_seq_one_letter_code
_entity_poly.pdbx_strand_id
1 'polypeptide(L)'
;MPNTPTKALAPWLGVIADDYTGASDVAGTLVNAGMRVVQTFGVPDPAMQLHDVDCIVVSLKTRSLPAAEAVDQSRAAAHALSSRGVRQLYFKYCSTFDSTSEGNIGPVADALRSEFVPDGQITVVAPGTPALGRTVYNGVLFAGTDLLQESSMRHHPLTPMTDSNVLRLLQAQTATPVGSVGYSSIEAGVAAVRSRFQNLSAKAGYAVVDTLNDGHLAVLGAAVLDHPLVTGGSGSSEAWLLPGGSAANRNRLLPPGQRDRQRSLPAAALR
;
A
#
# COMPACT_ATOMS: atom_id res chain seq x y z
N MET A 1 7.09 6.29 -42.06
CA MET A 1 8.06 6.39 -40.94
C MET A 1 7.90 5.15 -40.08
N PRO A 2 8.97 4.43 -39.73
CA PRO A 2 8.83 3.27 -38.85
C PRO A 2 8.38 3.76 -37.48
N ASN A 3 7.27 3.21 -37.00
CA ASN A 3 6.72 3.43 -35.67
C ASN A 3 7.81 3.04 -34.67
N THR A 4 8.50 4.02 -34.10
CA THR A 4 9.45 3.76 -33.01
C THR A 4 8.60 3.29 -31.82
N PRO A 5 8.75 2.05 -31.32
CA PRO A 5 7.96 1.59 -30.20
C PRO A 5 8.22 2.54 -29.03
N THR A 6 7.18 3.24 -28.60
CA THR A 6 7.18 4.03 -27.38
C THR A 6 7.66 3.11 -26.26
N LYS A 7 8.80 3.44 -25.64
CA LYS A 7 9.37 2.67 -24.53
C LYS A 7 8.23 2.36 -23.54
N ALA A 8 7.91 1.07 -23.36
CA ALA A 8 6.87 0.66 -22.42
C ALA A 8 7.19 1.32 -21.07
N LEU A 9 6.23 2.08 -20.55
CA LEU A 9 6.38 2.69 -19.23
C LEU A 9 6.50 1.53 -18.23
N ALA A 10 7.58 1.52 -17.46
CA ALA A 10 7.73 0.55 -16.38
C ALA A 10 6.53 0.68 -15.43
N PRO A 11 6.00 -0.44 -14.89
CA PRO A 11 4.93 -0.39 -13.91
C PRO A 11 5.28 0.56 -12.78
N TRP A 12 4.34 1.40 -12.38
CA TRP A 12 4.56 2.37 -11.30
C TRP A 12 4.53 1.67 -9.93
N LEU A 13 3.58 0.74 -9.75
CA LEU A 13 3.29 0.08 -8.48
C LEU A 13 3.53 -1.43 -8.53
N GLY A 14 4.09 -1.97 -7.47
CA GLY A 14 4.17 -3.40 -7.22
C GLY A 14 3.46 -3.73 -5.91
N VAL A 15 2.41 -4.53 -5.96
CA VAL A 15 1.72 -5.01 -4.77
C VAL A 15 2.23 -6.40 -4.41
N ILE A 16 2.49 -6.62 -3.12
CA ILE A 16 2.80 -7.92 -2.53
C ILE A 16 1.66 -8.23 -1.58
N ALA A 17 0.83 -9.22 -1.90
CA ALA A 17 -0.34 -9.57 -1.11
C ALA A 17 -0.14 -10.91 -0.38
N ASP A 18 -0.53 -10.94 0.90
CA ASP A 18 -0.35 -12.09 1.79
C ASP A 18 -1.29 -13.27 1.50
N ASP A 19 -2.33 -13.04 0.71
CA ASP A 19 -3.31 -14.03 0.28
C ASP A 19 -3.82 -13.80 -1.17
N TYR A 20 -4.65 -14.73 -1.64
CA TYR A 20 -5.23 -14.67 -2.98
C TYR A 20 -6.45 -13.76 -3.07
N THR A 21 -7.30 -13.78 -2.06
CA THR A 21 -8.52 -12.98 -2.06
C THR A 21 -8.21 -11.49 -1.94
N GLY A 22 -7.33 -11.10 -1.02
CA GLY A 22 -6.89 -9.72 -0.86
C GLY A 22 -6.07 -9.20 -2.04
N ALA A 23 -5.37 -10.08 -2.77
CA ALA A 23 -4.72 -9.73 -4.04
C ALA A 23 -5.73 -9.39 -5.14
N SER A 24 -6.79 -10.20 -5.30
CA SER A 24 -7.84 -9.93 -6.27
C SER A 24 -8.66 -8.70 -5.90
N ASP A 25 -8.90 -8.48 -4.61
CA ASP A 25 -9.61 -7.31 -4.09
C ASP A 25 -8.85 -6.02 -4.44
N VAL A 26 -7.57 -5.92 -4.06
CA VAL A 26 -6.74 -4.75 -4.41
C VAL A 26 -6.59 -4.60 -5.93
N ALA A 27 -6.44 -5.68 -6.70
CA ALA A 27 -6.41 -5.60 -8.16
C ALA A 27 -7.70 -4.99 -8.74
N GLY A 28 -8.86 -5.41 -8.24
CA GLY A 28 -10.17 -4.89 -8.64
C GLY A 28 -10.31 -3.40 -8.31
N THR A 29 -9.94 -3.00 -7.10
CA THR A 29 -9.90 -1.59 -6.65
C THR A 29 -9.06 -0.73 -7.60
N LEU A 30 -7.86 -1.21 -7.97
CA LEU A 30 -6.96 -0.50 -8.89
C LEU A 30 -7.48 -0.41 -10.33
N VAL A 31 -8.10 -1.48 -10.82
CA VAL A 31 -8.76 -1.48 -12.14
C VAL A 31 -9.92 -0.50 -12.17
N ASN A 32 -10.73 -0.45 -11.11
CA ASN A 32 -11.83 0.52 -10.99
C ASN A 32 -11.31 1.96 -10.94
N ALA A 33 -10.12 2.18 -10.36
CA ALA A 33 -9.41 3.46 -10.39
C ALA A 33 -8.75 3.78 -11.74
N GLY A 34 -8.83 2.88 -12.73
CA GLY A 34 -8.37 3.09 -14.10
C GLY A 34 -6.93 2.65 -14.38
N MET A 35 -6.30 1.88 -13.48
CA MET A 35 -4.98 1.28 -13.71
C MET A 35 -5.08 0.00 -14.54
N ARG A 36 -4.07 -0.24 -15.37
CA ARG A 36 -3.87 -1.53 -16.05
C ARG A 36 -3.10 -2.45 -15.11
N VAL A 37 -3.77 -3.45 -14.58
CA VAL A 37 -3.26 -4.32 -13.52
C VAL A 37 -3.04 -5.73 -14.04
N VAL A 38 -1.90 -6.32 -13.68
CA VAL A 38 -1.63 -7.75 -13.87
C VAL A 38 -1.48 -8.39 -12.50
N GLN A 39 -2.26 -9.43 -12.22
CA GLN A 39 -2.10 -10.26 -11.03
C GLN A 39 -1.34 -11.54 -11.38
N THR A 40 -0.33 -11.89 -10.59
CA THR A 40 0.41 -13.15 -10.68
C THR A 40 0.19 -13.99 -9.44
N PHE A 41 0.19 -15.31 -9.60
CA PHE A 41 0.17 -16.25 -8.48
C PHE A 41 1.61 -16.70 -8.22
N GLY A 42 2.20 -16.24 -7.12
CA GLY A 42 3.63 -16.36 -6.87
C GLY A 42 4.46 -15.31 -7.62
N VAL A 43 5.78 -15.39 -7.40
CA VAL A 43 6.77 -14.46 -7.94
C VAL A 43 6.75 -14.49 -9.48
N PRO A 44 6.64 -13.32 -10.16
CA PRO A 44 6.52 -13.28 -11.61
C PRO A 44 7.80 -13.76 -12.31
N ASP A 45 7.66 -14.70 -13.24
CA ASP A 45 8.76 -15.24 -14.06
C ASP A 45 9.53 -14.09 -14.73
N PRO A 46 10.87 -13.98 -14.58
CA PRO A 46 11.69 -12.98 -15.28
C PRO A 46 11.45 -12.87 -16.79
N ALA A 47 11.04 -13.96 -17.46
CA ALA A 47 10.73 -13.99 -18.89
C ALA A 47 9.31 -13.48 -19.22
N MET A 48 8.45 -13.27 -18.22
CA MET A 48 7.09 -12.74 -18.39
C MET A 48 7.14 -11.39 -19.10
N GLN A 49 6.59 -11.33 -20.31
CA GLN A 49 6.47 -10.10 -21.07
C GLN A 49 5.34 -9.25 -20.50
N LEU A 50 5.65 -8.02 -20.14
CA LEU A 50 4.68 -7.03 -19.68
C LEU A 50 4.58 -5.93 -20.73
N HIS A 51 3.37 -5.74 -21.25
CA HIS A 51 3.07 -4.67 -22.16
C HIS A 51 2.01 -3.80 -21.52
N ASP A 52 2.27 -2.49 -21.43
CA ASP A 52 1.23 -1.53 -21.08
C ASP A 52 0.63 -1.75 -19.66
N VAL A 53 1.49 -2.04 -18.66
CA VAL A 53 1.06 -2.36 -17.28
C VAL A 53 1.41 -1.22 -16.33
N ASP A 54 0.45 -0.77 -15.52
CA ASP A 54 0.67 0.26 -14.49
C ASP A 54 0.99 -0.36 -13.12
N CYS A 55 0.44 -1.55 -12.84
CA CYS A 55 0.64 -2.26 -11.59
C CYS A 55 0.77 -3.77 -11.79
N ILE A 56 1.70 -4.39 -11.05
CA ILE A 56 1.77 -5.84 -10.90
C ILE A 56 1.36 -6.19 -9.45
N VAL A 57 0.40 -7.09 -9.29
CA VAL A 57 -0.02 -7.65 -8.01
C VAL A 57 0.51 -9.06 -7.88
N VAL A 58 1.47 -9.26 -6.97
CA VAL A 58 2.01 -10.59 -6.64
C VAL A 58 1.19 -11.17 -5.50
N SER A 59 0.49 -12.25 -5.80
CA SER A 59 -0.37 -12.95 -4.86
C SER A 59 0.36 -14.12 -4.22
N LEU A 60 0.58 -14.04 -2.90
CA LEU A 60 1.26 -15.07 -2.12
C LEU A 60 0.27 -15.78 -1.18
N LYS A 61 0.73 -16.80 -0.46
CA LYS A 61 -0.01 -17.47 0.61
C LYS A 61 0.79 -17.41 1.91
N THR A 62 1.16 -16.20 2.32
CA THR A 62 2.14 -15.97 3.38
C THR A 62 1.53 -15.56 4.72
N ARG A 63 0.20 -15.33 4.80
CA ARG A 63 -0.47 -14.89 6.03
C ARG A 63 -0.16 -15.73 7.27
N SER A 64 -0.20 -17.05 7.12
CA SER A 64 -0.12 -18.01 8.23
C SER A 64 1.03 -19.02 8.09
N LEU A 65 1.99 -18.74 7.21
CA LEU A 65 3.24 -19.52 7.13
C LEU A 65 4.15 -19.21 8.33
N PRO A 66 5.17 -20.02 8.59
CA PRO A 66 6.28 -19.60 9.44
C PRO A 66 6.86 -18.26 8.95
N ALA A 67 7.16 -17.35 9.88
CA ALA A 67 7.55 -15.98 9.55
C ALA A 67 8.76 -15.90 8.60
N ALA A 68 9.75 -16.79 8.78
CA ALA A 68 10.91 -16.85 7.89
C ALA A 68 10.53 -17.14 6.43
N GLU A 69 9.62 -18.09 6.20
CA GLU A 69 9.15 -18.42 4.84
C GLU A 69 8.32 -17.28 4.24
N ALA A 70 7.49 -16.62 5.05
CA ALA A 70 6.72 -15.46 4.63
C ALA A 70 7.62 -14.29 4.21
N VAL A 71 8.69 -14.06 4.97
CA VAL A 71 9.74 -13.08 4.66
C VAL A 71 10.43 -13.44 3.35
N ASP A 72 10.93 -14.66 3.20
CA ASP A 72 11.68 -15.08 2.01
C ASP A 72 10.86 -14.93 0.72
N GLN A 73 9.60 -15.37 0.74
CA GLN A 73 8.69 -15.23 -0.41
C GLN A 73 8.38 -13.76 -0.72
N SER A 74 8.18 -12.93 0.31
CA SER A 74 7.88 -11.51 0.13
C SER A 74 9.08 -10.73 -0.39
N ARG A 75 10.29 -11.04 0.07
CA ARG A 75 11.55 -10.47 -0.46
C ARG A 75 11.75 -10.86 -1.92
N ALA A 76 11.53 -12.13 -2.27
CA ALA A 76 11.63 -12.60 -3.65
C ALA A 76 10.64 -11.85 -4.57
N ALA A 77 9.40 -11.65 -4.11
CA ALA A 77 8.41 -10.85 -4.82
C ALA A 77 8.86 -9.38 -4.98
N ALA A 78 9.34 -8.75 -3.90
CA ALA A 78 9.82 -7.38 -3.91
C ALA A 78 11.00 -7.16 -4.87
N HIS A 79 11.98 -8.06 -4.89
CA HIS A 79 13.09 -8.00 -5.85
C HIS A 79 12.63 -8.22 -7.30
N ALA A 80 11.67 -9.13 -7.54
CA ALA A 80 11.12 -9.34 -8.87
C ALA A 80 10.36 -8.11 -9.37
N LEU A 81 9.63 -7.42 -8.49
CA LEU A 81 8.96 -6.15 -8.80
C LEU A 81 9.97 -5.02 -9.03
N SER A 82 10.95 -4.87 -8.14
CA SER A 82 11.99 -3.84 -8.22
C SER A 82 12.84 -3.97 -9.50
N SER A 83 13.22 -5.20 -9.89
CA SER A 83 13.95 -5.46 -11.14
C SER A 83 13.17 -5.07 -12.41
N ARG A 84 11.85 -4.88 -12.32
CA ARG A 84 10.99 -4.38 -13.41
C ARG A 84 10.81 -2.86 -13.40
N GLY A 85 11.48 -2.15 -12.51
CA GLY A 85 11.46 -0.69 -12.42
C GLY A 85 10.25 -0.11 -11.69
N VAL A 86 9.56 -0.93 -10.88
CA VAL A 86 8.53 -0.47 -9.94
C VAL A 86 9.11 0.61 -9.03
N ARG A 87 8.35 1.70 -8.84
CA ARG A 87 8.79 2.85 -8.03
C ARG A 87 8.28 2.82 -6.59
N GLN A 88 7.11 2.21 -6.38
CA GLN A 88 6.52 2.05 -5.06
C GLN A 88 6.09 0.59 -4.87
N LEU A 89 6.48 0.02 -3.73
CA LEU A 89 5.98 -1.25 -3.25
C LEU A 89 4.80 -1.02 -2.31
N TYR A 90 3.81 -1.89 -2.41
CA TYR A 90 2.67 -1.91 -1.51
C TYR A 90 2.52 -3.29 -0.88
N PHE A 91 2.75 -3.39 0.43
CA PHE A 91 2.53 -4.62 1.17
C PHE A 91 1.06 -4.68 1.64
N LYS A 92 0.29 -5.54 0.97
CA LYS A 92 -1.14 -5.76 1.20
C LYS A 92 -1.34 -6.89 2.21
N TYR A 93 -2.05 -6.60 3.30
CA TYR A 93 -2.52 -7.58 4.28
C TYR A 93 -4.01 -7.39 4.58
N CYS A 94 -4.61 -8.29 5.37
CA CYS A 94 -6.04 -8.26 5.66
C CYS A 94 -6.45 -6.96 6.39
N SER A 95 -7.62 -6.39 6.05
CA SER A 95 -8.14 -5.16 6.68
C SER A 95 -8.50 -5.34 8.15
N THR A 96 -8.61 -6.57 8.63
CA THR A 96 -8.78 -6.95 10.04
C THR A 96 -7.46 -7.24 10.75
N PHE A 97 -6.33 -6.96 10.11
CA PHE A 97 -4.97 -7.10 10.64
C PHE A 97 -4.60 -8.53 11.08
N ASP A 98 -5.18 -9.53 10.42
CA ASP A 98 -5.03 -10.97 10.67
C ASP A 98 -3.57 -11.38 10.86
N SER A 99 -3.17 -11.58 12.11
CA SER A 99 -1.81 -11.95 12.51
C SER A 99 -1.81 -12.46 13.95
N THR A 100 -0.70 -13.05 14.37
CA THR A 100 -0.40 -13.34 15.78
C THR A 100 0.76 -12.46 16.24
N SER A 101 1.17 -12.56 17.50
CA SER A 101 2.41 -11.91 17.98
C SER A 101 3.66 -12.40 17.25
N GLU A 102 3.60 -13.54 16.57
CA GLU A 102 4.73 -14.09 15.80
C GLU A 102 4.76 -13.58 14.36
N GLY A 103 3.69 -12.94 13.87
CA GLY A 103 3.64 -12.41 12.51
C GLY A 103 2.35 -12.71 11.73
N ASN A 104 2.34 -12.47 10.41
CA ASN A 104 3.51 -12.14 9.56
C ASN A 104 3.62 -10.68 9.12
N ILE A 105 2.73 -9.80 9.59
CA ILE A 105 2.74 -8.39 9.17
C ILE A 105 4.05 -7.71 9.60
N GLY A 106 4.42 -7.82 10.88
CA GLY A 106 5.66 -7.22 11.40
C GLY A 106 6.93 -7.75 10.70
N PRO A 107 7.21 -9.07 10.71
CA PRO A 107 8.41 -9.64 10.11
C PRO A 107 8.58 -9.30 8.63
N VAL A 108 7.50 -9.39 7.84
CA VAL A 108 7.55 -9.06 6.41
C VAL A 108 7.76 -7.56 6.21
N ALA A 109 7.05 -6.71 6.95
CA ALA A 109 7.23 -5.27 6.86
C ALA A 109 8.67 -4.86 7.22
N ASP A 110 9.28 -5.47 8.24
CA ASP A 110 10.65 -5.19 8.65
C ASP A 110 11.67 -5.56 7.57
N ALA A 111 11.52 -6.74 6.97
CA ALA A 111 12.39 -7.20 5.89
C ALA A 111 12.28 -6.30 4.65
N LEU A 112 11.06 -5.92 4.26
CA LEU A 112 10.87 -5.02 3.13
C LEU A 112 11.37 -3.60 3.44
N ARG A 113 11.13 -3.10 4.66
CA ARG A 113 11.57 -1.76 5.08
C ARG A 113 13.10 -1.66 5.08
N SER A 114 13.79 -2.64 5.65
CA SER A 114 15.25 -2.62 5.77
C SER A 114 15.97 -2.60 4.42
N GLU A 115 15.34 -3.09 3.36
CA GLU A 115 15.94 -3.15 2.02
C GLU A 115 15.53 -2.02 1.09
N PHE A 116 14.27 -1.58 1.17
CA PHE A 116 13.69 -0.68 0.18
C PHE A 116 13.40 0.72 0.71
N VAL A 117 13.48 0.95 2.02
CA VAL A 117 13.15 2.24 2.64
C VAL A 117 14.42 2.90 3.19
N PRO A 118 14.76 4.13 2.78
CA PRO A 118 15.88 4.85 3.36
C PRO A 118 15.71 5.10 4.86
N ASP A 119 16.83 5.15 5.58
CA ASP A 119 16.84 5.47 7.01
C ASP A 119 16.16 6.81 7.29
N GLY A 120 15.48 6.89 8.44
CA GLY A 120 14.73 8.08 8.84
C GLY A 120 13.44 8.33 8.06
N GLN A 121 12.92 7.35 7.30
CA GLN A 121 11.57 7.41 6.74
C GLN A 121 10.58 6.54 7.52
N ILE A 122 9.34 7.03 7.61
CA ILE A 122 8.23 6.36 8.26
C ILE A 122 7.45 5.54 7.23
N THR A 123 7.43 4.22 7.42
CA THR A 123 6.55 3.33 6.68
C THR A 123 5.15 3.33 7.31
N VAL A 124 4.13 3.57 6.50
CA VAL A 124 2.75 3.63 6.99
C VAL A 124 2.14 2.25 7.19
N VAL A 125 1.29 2.15 8.22
CA VAL A 125 0.46 0.99 8.56
C VAL A 125 -1.00 1.45 8.55
N ALA A 126 -1.74 1.08 7.50
CA ALA A 126 -3.11 1.55 7.27
C ALA A 126 -4.08 0.38 6.96
N PRO A 127 -4.49 -0.41 7.97
CA PRO A 127 -5.45 -1.50 7.75
C PRO A 127 -6.87 -1.01 7.45
N GLY A 128 -7.19 0.25 7.79
CA GLY A 128 -8.53 0.79 7.62
C GLY A 128 -8.98 0.77 6.16
N THR A 129 -10.20 0.29 5.96
CA THR A 129 -10.90 0.18 4.68
C THR A 129 -12.37 0.53 4.94
N PRO A 130 -12.71 1.84 5.02
CA PRO A 130 -14.04 2.30 5.45
C PRO A 130 -15.18 1.78 4.58
N ALA A 131 -14.98 1.65 3.27
CA ALA A 131 -15.94 1.03 2.34
C ALA A 131 -16.32 -0.41 2.72
N LEU A 132 -15.44 -1.14 3.42
CA LEU A 132 -15.70 -2.48 3.95
C LEU A 132 -16.04 -2.43 5.46
N GLY A 133 -16.35 -1.27 6.02
CA GLY A 133 -16.65 -1.10 7.45
C GLY A 133 -15.44 -1.31 8.36
N ARG A 134 -14.21 -1.13 7.87
CA ARG A 134 -12.99 -1.19 8.72
C ARG A 134 -12.48 0.22 8.93
N THR A 135 -12.52 0.73 10.16
CA THR A 135 -12.08 2.09 10.49
C THR A 135 -11.05 2.07 11.61
N VAL A 136 -10.15 3.05 11.63
CA VAL A 136 -9.12 3.20 12.66
C VAL A 136 -9.27 4.57 13.32
N TYR A 137 -9.39 4.59 14.65
CA TYR A 137 -9.46 5.81 15.46
C TYR A 137 -8.58 5.68 16.70
N ASN A 138 -7.69 6.64 16.94
CA ASN A 138 -6.66 6.56 17.97
C ASN A 138 -5.85 5.25 17.90
N GLY A 139 -5.60 4.76 16.69
CA GLY A 139 -4.94 3.48 16.45
C GLY A 139 -5.76 2.25 16.83
N VAL A 140 -7.04 2.40 17.18
CA VAL A 140 -7.96 1.29 17.47
C VAL A 140 -8.73 0.94 16.20
N LEU A 141 -8.65 -0.32 15.78
CA LEU A 141 -9.33 -0.88 14.62
C LEU A 141 -10.73 -1.38 15.00
N PHE A 142 -11.71 -0.92 14.26
CA PHE A 142 -13.12 -1.31 14.35
C PHE A 142 -13.50 -2.18 13.16
N ALA A 143 -14.36 -3.17 13.40
CA ALA A 143 -15.02 -3.98 12.40
C ALA A 143 -16.53 -3.73 12.47
N GLY A 144 -17.03 -2.90 11.56
CA GLY A 144 -18.37 -2.33 11.67
C GLY A 144 -18.43 -1.37 12.87
N THR A 145 -19.36 -1.63 13.79
CA THR A 145 -19.53 -0.86 15.02
C THR A 145 -18.68 -1.39 16.18
N ASP A 146 -18.13 -2.59 16.04
CA ASP A 146 -17.48 -3.30 17.14
C ASP A 146 -15.98 -3.06 17.12
N LEU A 147 -15.37 -3.10 18.31
CA LEU A 147 -13.93 -3.27 18.41
C LEU A 147 -13.51 -4.58 17.73
N LEU A 148 -12.34 -4.61 17.08
CA LEU A 148 -11.85 -5.84 16.43
C LEU A 148 -11.92 -7.06 17.37
N GLN A 149 -11.51 -6.88 18.62
CA GLN A 149 -11.51 -7.92 19.66
C GLN A 149 -12.89 -8.34 20.19
N GLU A 150 -13.94 -7.60 19.82
CA GLU A 150 -15.33 -7.88 20.18
C GLU A 150 -16.11 -8.40 18.97
N SER A 151 -15.55 -8.30 17.77
CA SER A 151 -16.11 -8.84 16.53
C SER A 151 -15.91 -10.35 16.40
N SER A 152 -16.39 -10.92 15.30
CA SER A 152 -16.13 -12.32 14.93
C SER A 152 -14.64 -12.68 14.86
N MET A 153 -13.75 -11.70 14.65
CA MET A 153 -12.31 -11.91 14.56
C MET A 153 -11.69 -12.39 15.88
N ARG A 154 -12.34 -12.16 17.02
CA ARG A 154 -11.90 -12.67 18.33
C ARG A 154 -11.69 -14.19 18.33
N HIS A 155 -12.55 -14.91 17.61
CA HIS A 155 -12.55 -16.37 17.55
C HIS A 155 -12.10 -16.88 16.17
N HIS A 156 -11.37 -16.05 15.41
CA HIS A 156 -10.87 -16.47 14.10
C HIS A 156 -9.99 -17.74 14.25
N PRO A 157 -10.21 -18.79 13.44
CA PRO A 157 -9.62 -20.11 13.69
C PRO A 157 -8.09 -20.16 13.57
N LEU A 158 -7.48 -19.22 12.85
CA LEU A 158 -6.03 -19.18 12.61
C LEU A 158 -5.33 -18.01 13.30
N THR A 159 -6.01 -16.88 13.42
CA THR A 159 -5.43 -15.60 13.88
C THR A 159 -6.44 -14.89 14.78
N PRO A 160 -6.77 -15.45 15.95
CA PRO A 160 -7.75 -14.85 16.85
C PRO A 160 -7.26 -13.46 17.30
N MET A 161 -8.06 -12.44 16.99
CA MET A 161 -7.72 -11.04 17.26
C MET A 161 -8.29 -10.65 18.63
N THR A 162 -7.48 -10.67 19.69
CA THR A 162 -7.92 -10.39 21.08
C THR A 162 -7.58 -8.98 21.57
N ASP A 163 -6.95 -8.17 20.71
CA ASP A 163 -6.71 -6.74 20.91
C ASP A 163 -7.18 -5.99 19.65
N SER A 164 -7.59 -4.75 19.82
CA SER A 164 -8.03 -3.85 18.74
C SER A 164 -7.05 -2.71 18.49
N ASN A 165 -6.07 -2.50 19.36
CA ASN A 165 -5.08 -1.46 19.18
C ASN A 165 -3.99 -1.92 18.20
N VAL A 166 -4.00 -1.35 17.00
CA VAL A 166 -3.08 -1.70 15.90
C VAL A 166 -1.62 -1.41 16.27
N LEU A 167 -1.35 -0.37 17.09
CA LEU A 167 0.02 -0.11 17.53
C LEU A 167 0.54 -1.27 18.37
N ARG A 168 -0.25 -1.79 19.31
CA ARG A 168 0.15 -2.93 20.15
C ARG A 168 0.24 -4.21 19.33
N LEU A 169 -0.74 -4.46 18.45
CA LEU A 169 -0.75 -5.62 17.57
C LEU A 169 0.51 -5.67 16.70
N LEU A 170 0.89 -4.55 16.08
CA LEU A 170 2.11 -4.49 15.28
C LEU A 170 3.35 -4.55 16.17
N GLN A 171 3.43 -3.77 17.26
CA GLN A 171 4.61 -3.72 18.11
C GLN A 171 4.97 -5.08 18.71
N ALA A 172 4.00 -5.97 18.92
CA ALA A 172 4.24 -7.34 19.36
C ALA A 172 5.02 -8.19 18.33
N GLN A 173 5.00 -7.80 17.05
CA GLN A 173 5.57 -8.53 15.91
C GLN A 173 6.88 -7.93 15.39
N THR A 174 7.31 -6.77 15.88
CA THR A 174 8.48 -6.05 15.36
C THR A 174 9.30 -5.41 16.47
N ALA A 175 10.61 -5.36 16.28
CA ALA A 175 11.53 -4.57 17.11
C ALA A 175 11.55 -3.08 16.71
N THR A 176 11.07 -2.75 15.50
CA THR A 176 10.99 -1.37 15.01
C THR A 176 9.90 -0.62 15.79
N PRO A 177 10.20 0.56 16.38
CA PRO A 177 9.19 1.26 17.16
C PRO A 177 8.04 1.77 16.29
N VAL A 178 6.81 1.67 16.81
CA VAL A 178 5.57 2.03 16.13
C VAL A 178 4.99 3.33 16.72
N GLY A 179 4.83 4.34 15.87
CA GLY A 179 4.17 5.61 16.20
C GLY A 179 2.72 5.68 15.71
N SER A 180 2.09 6.84 15.91
CA SER A 180 0.75 7.14 15.39
C SER A 180 0.64 8.50 14.72
N VAL A 181 -0.17 8.51 13.65
CA VAL A 181 -0.77 9.70 13.05
C VAL A 181 -2.27 9.65 13.36
N GLY A 182 -2.67 10.38 14.40
CA GLY A 182 -4.06 10.40 14.84
C GLY A 182 -4.97 11.21 13.92
N TYR A 183 -6.28 11.05 14.15
CA TYR A 183 -7.37 11.72 13.45
C TYR A 183 -7.12 13.21 13.16
N SER A 184 -6.68 13.98 14.16
CA SER A 184 -6.47 15.43 14.01
C SER A 184 -5.43 15.79 12.95
N SER A 185 -4.39 14.96 12.78
CA SER A 185 -3.37 15.18 11.75
C SER A 185 -3.90 14.85 10.36
N ILE A 186 -4.72 13.81 10.25
CA ILE A 186 -5.34 13.41 8.98
C ILE A 186 -6.39 14.42 8.52
N GLU A 187 -7.26 14.89 9.42
CA GLU A 187 -8.24 15.94 9.14
C GLU A 187 -7.58 17.25 8.71
N ALA A 188 -6.43 17.59 9.30
CA ALA A 188 -5.67 18.78 8.94
C ALA A 188 -4.97 18.68 7.56
N GLY A 189 -5.06 17.51 6.89
CA GLY A 189 -4.63 17.32 5.52
C GLY A 189 -3.15 16.94 5.33
N VAL A 190 -2.74 16.89 4.05
CA VAL A 190 -1.48 16.28 3.60
C VAL A 190 -0.24 16.86 4.28
N ALA A 191 -0.19 18.19 4.45
CA ALA A 191 0.96 18.86 5.06
C ALA A 191 1.12 18.50 6.54
N ALA A 192 0.02 18.40 7.28
CA ALA A 192 0.03 18.00 8.69
C ALA A 192 0.46 16.55 8.86
N VAL A 193 -0.03 15.64 8.00
CA VAL A 193 0.41 14.23 7.98
C VAL A 193 1.91 14.12 7.73
N ARG A 194 2.44 14.82 6.71
CA ARG A 194 3.89 14.81 6.40
C ARG A 194 4.73 15.38 7.55
N SER A 195 4.28 16.49 8.16
CA SER A 195 4.94 17.06 9.34
C SER A 195 4.95 16.07 10.51
N ARG A 196 3.85 15.34 10.72
CA ARG A 196 3.78 14.30 11.74
C ARG A 196 4.75 13.16 11.48
N PHE A 197 4.89 12.69 10.24
CA PHE A 197 5.91 11.68 9.89
C PHE A 197 7.33 12.18 10.19
N GLN A 198 7.65 13.43 9.85
CA GLN A 198 8.96 14.03 10.14
C GLN A 198 9.24 14.09 11.65
N ASN A 199 8.24 14.43 12.46
CA ASN A 199 8.38 14.48 13.91
C ASN A 199 8.55 13.08 14.54
N LEU A 200 8.04 12.03 13.87
CA LEU A 200 8.14 10.65 14.32
C LEU A 200 9.43 9.95 13.88
N SER A 201 10.04 10.36 12.75
CA SER A 201 11.11 9.60 12.10
C SER A 201 12.36 9.37 12.94
N ALA A 202 12.62 10.25 13.92
CA ALA A 202 13.73 10.07 14.86
C ALA A 202 13.46 9.03 15.96
N LYS A 203 12.21 8.57 16.11
CA LYS A 203 11.75 7.73 17.24
C LYS A 203 11.06 6.45 16.82
N ALA A 204 10.58 6.39 15.58
CA ALA A 204 9.79 5.28 15.06
C ALA A 204 10.18 4.99 13.60
N GLY A 205 10.02 3.72 13.20
CA GLY A 205 10.11 3.32 11.79
C GLY A 205 8.75 3.13 11.13
N TYR A 206 7.69 2.96 11.94
CA TYR A 206 6.31 2.81 11.49
C TYR A 206 5.39 3.88 12.05
N ALA A 207 4.30 4.15 11.34
CA ALA A 207 3.17 4.89 11.90
C ALA A 207 1.83 4.25 11.52
N VAL A 208 1.04 3.93 12.55
CA VAL A 208 -0.38 3.62 12.38
C VAL A 208 -1.13 4.90 12.09
N VAL A 209 -1.96 4.91 11.06
CA VAL A 209 -2.70 6.11 10.65
C VAL A 209 -4.19 5.89 10.81
N ASP A 210 -4.85 6.85 11.45
CA ASP A 210 -6.30 6.86 11.62
C ASP A 210 -7.01 7.11 10.29
N THR A 211 -8.04 6.30 10.00
CA THR A 211 -8.81 6.36 8.74
C THR A 211 -10.27 5.99 9.05
N LEU A 212 -11.17 6.98 8.96
CA LEU A 212 -12.59 6.81 9.27
C LEU A 212 -13.48 6.83 8.01
N ASN A 213 -13.00 7.42 6.93
CA ASN A 213 -13.70 7.57 5.66
C ASN A 213 -12.69 7.59 4.50
N ASP A 214 -13.19 7.54 3.27
CA ASP A 214 -12.34 7.50 2.07
C ASP A 214 -11.57 8.81 1.85
N GLY A 215 -12.06 9.94 2.37
CA GLY A 215 -11.35 11.21 2.38
C GLY A 215 -10.04 11.15 3.17
N HIS A 216 -10.02 10.46 4.30
CA HIS A 216 -8.80 10.24 5.09
C HIS A 216 -7.78 9.42 4.30
N LEU A 217 -8.24 8.37 3.61
CA LEU A 217 -7.38 7.55 2.77
C LEU A 217 -6.79 8.39 1.64
N ALA A 218 -7.57 9.29 1.02
CA ALA A 218 -7.08 10.19 -0.04
C ALA A 218 -5.99 11.14 0.45
N VAL A 219 -6.15 11.71 1.65
CA VAL A 219 -5.12 12.53 2.30
C VAL A 219 -3.84 11.72 2.53
N LEU A 220 -3.98 10.51 3.07
CA LEU A 220 -2.85 9.64 3.36
C LEU A 220 -2.11 9.24 2.08
N GLY A 221 -2.85 8.83 1.05
CA GLY A 221 -2.32 8.50 -0.27
C GLY A 221 -1.50 9.62 -0.88
N ALA A 222 -2.01 10.85 -0.86
CA ALA A 222 -1.27 12.03 -1.32
C ALA A 222 -0.01 12.31 -0.45
N ALA A 223 -0.07 12.03 0.86
CA ALA A 223 1.06 12.24 1.76
C ALA A 223 2.24 11.31 1.46
N VAL A 224 1.98 10.10 0.96
CA VAL A 224 2.97 9.01 0.78
C VAL A 224 3.17 8.60 -0.68
N LEU A 225 2.69 9.39 -1.64
CA LEU A 225 2.79 9.11 -3.07
C LEU A 225 4.22 8.76 -3.53
N ASP A 226 5.24 9.43 -2.98
CA ASP A 226 6.64 9.22 -3.33
C ASP A 226 7.38 8.26 -2.36
N HIS A 227 6.66 7.64 -1.41
CA HIS A 227 7.28 6.73 -0.44
C HIS A 227 7.55 5.36 -1.08
N PRO A 228 8.75 4.76 -0.92
CA PRO A 228 9.12 3.54 -1.66
C PRO A 228 8.37 2.28 -1.20
N LEU A 229 7.86 2.26 0.03
CA LEU A 229 7.08 1.14 0.59
C LEU A 229 5.90 1.61 1.41
N VAL A 230 4.70 1.18 1.08
CA VAL A 230 3.48 1.48 1.84
C VAL A 230 2.78 0.20 2.23
N THR A 231 2.06 0.18 3.36
CA THR A 231 1.44 -1.06 3.87
C THR A 231 0.02 -0.82 4.34
N GLY A 232 -0.89 -1.77 4.08
CA GLY A 232 -2.28 -1.61 4.47
C GLY A 232 -3.26 -2.65 3.93
N GLY A 233 -4.55 -2.34 4.12
CA GLY A 233 -5.70 -3.05 3.53
C GLY A 233 -6.12 -2.48 2.17
N SER A 234 -7.03 -3.13 1.45
CA SER A 234 -7.37 -2.79 0.06
C SER A 234 -7.94 -1.38 -0.13
N GLY A 235 -8.65 -0.82 0.85
CA GLY A 235 -9.15 0.57 0.78
C GLY A 235 -8.04 1.60 0.64
N SER A 236 -6.85 1.28 1.12
CA SER A 236 -5.67 2.11 0.95
C SER A 236 -5.01 2.01 -0.43
N SER A 237 -5.71 1.50 -1.45
CA SER A 237 -5.20 1.47 -2.82
C SER A 237 -5.93 2.46 -3.74
N GLU A 238 -7.25 2.60 -3.62
CA GLU A 238 -8.06 3.53 -4.44
C GLU A 238 -7.63 5.00 -4.25
N ALA A 239 -7.34 5.38 -3.01
CA ALA A 239 -6.96 6.73 -2.64
C ALA A 239 -5.47 7.07 -2.86
N TRP A 240 -4.61 6.06 -3.04
CA TRP A 240 -3.15 6.22 -2.95
C TRP A 240 -2.48 6.37 -4.30
N LEU A 241 -3.21 6.05 -5.37
CA LEU A 241 -2.61 5.74 -6.66
C LEU A 241 -3.12 6.62 -7.80
N LEU A 242 -3.93 7.63 -7.47
CA LEU A 242 -4.29 8.72 -8.36
C LEU A 242 -3.81 10.05 -7.75
N PRO A 243 -2.83 10.74 -8.35
CA PRO A 243 -2.53 12.12 -7.99
C PRO A 243 -3.71 13.02 -8.38
N GLY A 244 -4.65 13.21 -7.44
CA GLY A 244 -5.84 14.03 -7.60
C GLY A 244 -6.97 13.30 -8.31
N GLY A 245 -7.80 12.60 -7.53
CA GLY A 245 -8.96 11.83 -7.99
C GLY A 245 -9.73 12.43 -9.17
N SER A 246 -10.21 11.54 -10.04
CA SER A 246 -10.73 11.77 -11.39
C SER A 246 -9.68 11.73 -12.50
N ALA A 247 -10.08 11.19 -13.65
CA ALA A 247 -9.32 10.79 -14.84
C ALA A 247 -8.45 11.88 -15.52
N ALA A 248 -8.25 13.03 -14.89
CA ALA A 248 -7.68 14.23 -15.46
C ALA A 248 -6.14 14.28 -15.50
N ASN A 249 -5.40 13.28 -15.02
CA ASN A 249 -3.94 13.42 -14.93
C ASN A 249 -3.09 12.19 -15.25
N ARG A 250 -3.41 11.51 -16.36
CA ARG A 250 -2.46 10.58 -17.02
C ARG A 250 -1.06 11.19 -17.25
N ASN A 251 -0.96 12.52 -17.28
CA ASN A 251 0.29 13.24 -17.53
C ASN A 251 1.26 13.35 -16.35
N ARG A 252 0.85 13.05 -15.11
CA ARG A 252 1.77 13.09 -13.95
C ARG A 252 2.53 11.78 -13.72
N LEU A 253 2.03 10.67 -14.25
CA LEU A 253 2.72 9.36 -14.22
C LEU A 253 3.91 9.29 -15.20
N LEU A 254 4.07 10.29 -16.07
CA LEU A 254 5.21 10.38 -16.98
C LEU A 254 6.45 10.93 -16.27
N PRO A 255 7.66 10.39 -16.56
CA PRO A 255 8.91 10.89 -16.01
C PRO A 255 9.13 12.38 -16.37
N PRO A 256 9.91 13.13 -15.56
CA PRO A 256 10.02 14.59 -15.65
C PRO A 256 10.30 15.13 -17.06
N GLY A 257 11.09 14.43 -17.87
CA GLY A 257 11.48 14.85 -19.23
C GLY A 257 10.42 14.65 -20.33
N GLN A 258 9.26 14.05 -20.04
CA GLN A 258 8.16 13.90 -21.01
C GLN A 258 6.97 14.82 -20.74
N ARG A 259 7.04 15.63 -19.67
CA ARG A 259 6.01 16.60 -19.30
C ARG A 259 5.87 17.76 -20.30
N ASP A 260 6.95 18.12 -20.98
CA ASP A 260 7.01 19.30 -21.85
C ASP A 260 6.59 19.08 -23.30
N ARG A 261 6.55 17.82 -23.80
CA ARG A 261 6.25 17.56 -25.22
C ARG A 261 4.77 17.69 -25.60
N GLN A 262 3.84 17.50 -24.66
CA GLN A 262 2.40 17.65 -24.94
C GLN A 262 1.89 19.09 -24.81
N ARG A 263 2.68 20.03 -24.30
CA ARG A 263 2.32 21.47 -24.28
C ARG A 263 2.46 22.17 -25.64
N SER A 264 2.90 21.45 -26.68
CA SER A 264 3.29 22.05 -27.97
C SER A 264 2.39 21.70 -29.17
N LEU A 265 1.19 21.15 -28.95
CA LEU A 265 0.21 20.98 -30.04
C LEU A 265 -0.68 22.23 -30.13
N PRO A 266 -0.74 22.93 -31.27
CA PRO A 266 -1.58 24.10 -31.43
C PRO A 266 -3.05 23.71 -31.42
N ALA A 267 -3.86 24.51 -30.72
CA ALA A 267 -5.31 24.39 -30.70
C ALA A 267 -5.88 24.68 -32.10
N ALA A 268 -6.17 23.64 -32.87
CA ALA A 268 -6.94 23.75 -34.10
C ALA A 268 -7.74 22.46 -34.34
N ALA A 269 -9.04 22.51 -34.01
CA ALA A 269 -10.16 22.05 -34.83
C ALA A 269 -11.38 21.74 -33.94
N LEU A 270 -12.12 22.79 -33.59
CA LEU A 270 -13.57 22.72 -33.39
C LEU A 270 -14.20 23.13 -34.72
N ARG A 271 -14.62 22.15 -35.53
CA ARG A 271 -15.76 22.20 -36.47
C ARG A 271 -16.23 20.78 -36.73
#